data_AF-A0A7W6K875-F1
#
_entry.id   AF-A0A7W6K875-F1
#
_cell.length_a   1.000
_cell.length_b   1.000
_cell.length_c   1.000
_cell.angle_alpha   90.00
_cell.angle_beta   90.00
_cell.angle_gamma   90.00
#
_symmetry.space_group_name_H-M   'P 1'
#
loop_
_entity.id
_entity.type
_entity.pdbx_description
1 polymer ?
#
loop_
_entity_poly.entity_id
_entity_poly.type
_entity_poly.pdbx_seq_one_letter_code
_entity_poly.pdbx_strand_id
1 'polypeptide(L)'
;MARAKTFSLGDNYDGILSDLVKNGRFGTETEAVRAGIRMLADYEIKMRSLRNDIQAADAEIEAGLGKRYINGTDLFNDVMNEG
;
A
#
# COMPACT_ATOMS: atom_id res chain seq x y z
N MET A 1 -16.94 12.19 19.20
CA MET A 1 -16.93 13.41 18.37
C MET A 1 -15.57 13.51 17.68
N ALA A 2 -15.54 13.82 16.39
CA ALA A 2 -14.28 14.09 15.69
C ALA A 2 -13.63 15.37 16.27
N ARG A 3 -12.32 15.36 16.49
CA ARG A 3 -11.57 16.53 16.94
C ARG A 3 -11.08 17.30 15.71
N ALA A 4 -11.40 18.59 15.64
CA ALA A 4 -10.81 19.47 14.64
C ALA A 4 -9.31 19.64 14.94
N LYS A 5 -8.49 19.64 13.88
CA LYS A 5 -7.06 19.92 13.95
C LYS A 5 -6.73 20.98 12.91
N THR A 6 -6.04 22.02 13.34
CA THR A 6 -5.58 23.11 12.48
C THR A 6 -4.08 22.92 12.23
N PHE A 7 -3.66 23.12 11.00
CA PHE A 7 -2.26 23.06 10.57
C PHE A 7 -2.08 24.03 9.39
N SER A 8 -0.85 24.45 9.14
CA SER A 8 -0.48 25.26 7.98
C SER A 8 0.17 24.37 6.93
N LEU A 9 -0.27 24.48 5.68
CA LEU A 9 0.20 23.67 4.56
C LEU A 9 1.19 24.42 3.66
N GLY A 10 1.00 25.73 3.51
CA GLY A 10 1.79 26.59 2.62
C GLY A 10 1.29 26.58 1.18
N ASP A 11 1.68 27.62 0.43
CA ASP A 11 1.08 28.00 -0.86
C ASP A 11 1.00 26.86 -1.89
N ASN A 12 2.02 25.99 -1.95
CA ASN A 12 2.06 24.88 -2.90
C ASN A 12 0.90 23.89 -2.68
N TYR A 13 0.66 23.50 -1.42
CA TYR A 13 -0.40 22.55 -1.07
C TYR A 13 -1.77 23.21 -1.13
N ASP A 14 -1.87 24.49 -0.77
CA ASP A 14 -3.11 25.27 -0.91
C ASP A 14 -3.53 25.36 -2.38
N GLY A 15 -2.58 25.60 -3.30
CA GLY A 15 -2.83 25.57 -4.75
C GLY A 15 -3.37 24.22 -5.23
N ILE A 16 -2.72 23.12 -4.82
CA ILE A 16 -3.16 21.76 -5.16
C ILE A 16 -4.58 21.49 -4.65
N LEU A 17 -4.87 21.82 -3.39
CA LEU A 17 -6.19 21.60 -2.78
C LEU A 17 -7.26 22.45 -3.47
N SER A 18 -6.94 23.71 -3.78
CA SER A 18 -7.82 24.60 -4.52
C SER A 18 -8.17 24.03 -5.89
N ASP A 19 -7.18 23.53 -6.63
CA ASP A 19 -7.39 22.96 -7.96
C ASP A 19 -8.23 21.69 -7.91
N LEU A 20 -7.99 20.82 -6.92
CA LEU A 20 -8.76 19.60 -6.67
C LEU A 20 -10.23 19.87 -6.33
N VAL A 21 -10.55 21.00 -5.73
CA VAL A 21 -11.93 21.41 -5.49
C VAL A 21 -12.52 22.08 -6.73
N LYS A 22 -11.79 23.01 -7.36
CA LYS A 22 -12.24 23.74 -8.56
C LYS A 22 -12.55 22.82 -9.74
N ASN A 23 -11.79 21.74 -9.91
CA ASN A 23 -12.02 20.76 -10.96
C ASN A 23 -13.12 19.73 -10.60
N GLY A 24 -13.74 19.86 -9.43
CA GLY A 24 -14.83 19.00 -8.98
C GLY A 24 -14.41 17.62 -8.49
N ARG A 25 -13.11 17.34 -8.32
CA ARG A 25 -12.64 16.05 -7.80
C ARG A 25 -13.05 15.82 -6.35
N PHE A 26 -13.13 16.88 -5.54
CA PHE A 26 -13.62 16.85 -4.17
C PHE A 26 -14.55 18.03 -3.90
N GLY A 27 -15.51 17.87 -2.97
CA GLY A 27 -16.43 18.94 -2.60
C GLY A 27 -15.81 19.99 -1.66
N THR A 28 -14.78 19.61 -0.90
CA THR A 28 -14.04 20.51 0.01
C THR A 28 -12.57 20.12 0.10
N GLU A 29 -11.72 21.07 0.48
CA GLU A 29 -10.29 20.81 0.72
C GLU A 29 -10.08 19.83 1.89
N THR A 30 -10.93 19.91 2.93
CA THR A 30 -10.89 18.95 4.06
C THR A 30 -11.18 17.53 3.59
N GLU A 31 -12.07 17.35 2.62
CA GLU A 31 -12.34 16.03 2.03
C GLU A 31 -11.13 15.50 1.26
N ALA A 32 -10.48 16.35 0.46
CA ALA A 32 -9.26 16.01 -0.26
C ALA A 32 -8.13 15.60 0.70
N VAL A 33 -7.93 16.36 1.79
CA VAL A 33 -6.96 16.02 2.84
C VAL A 33 -7.28 14.66 3.47
N ARG A 34 -8.54 14.39 3.82
CA ARG A 34 -8.94 13.09 4.37
C ARG A 34 -8.68 11.95 3.39
N ALA A 35 -8.94 12.16 2.10
CA ALA A 35 -8.63 11.18 1.07
C ALA A 35 -7.12 10.89 0.99
N GLY A 36 -6.27 11.93 1.04
CA GLY A 36 -4.82 11.78 1.09
C GLY A 36 -4.35 10.98 2.31
N ILE A 37 -4.88 11.28 3.50
CA ILE A 37 -4.53 10.54 4.72
C ILE A 37 -4.95 9.08 4.65
N ARG A 38 -6.16 8.77 4.12
CA ARG A 38 -6.60 7.38 3.92
C ARG A 38 -5.67 6.63 2.98
N MET A 39 -5.28 7.26 1.87
CA MET A 39 -4.35 6.66 0.91
C MET A 39 -2.99 6.35 1.54
N LEU A 40 -2.46 7.26 2.37
CA LEU A 40 -1.22 7.02 3.12
C LEU A 40 -1.37 5.83 4.09
N ALA A 41 -2.47 5.79 4.86
CA ALA A 41 -2.73 4.71 5.79
C ALA A 41 -2.85 3.35 5.08
N ASP A 42 -3.56 3.29 3.96
CA ASP A 42 -3.70 2.08 3.15
C ASP A 42 -2.35 1.60 2.60
N TYR A 43 -1.51 2.53 2.15
CA TYR A 43 -0.16 2.23 1.69
C TYR A 43 0.71 1.66 2.82
N GLU A 44 0.68 2.26 4.01
CA GLU A 44 1.44 1.77 5.17
C GLU A 44 0.99 0.37 5.61
N ILE A 45 -0.31 0.08 5.58
CA ILE A 45 -0.86 -1.25 5.87
C ILE A 45 -0.33 -2.28 4.86
N LYS A 46 -0.41 -1.97 3.56
CA LYS A 46 0.08 -2.86 2.49
C LYS A 46 1.58 -3.11 2.61
N MET A 47 2.37 -2.07 2.88
CA MET A 47 3.82 -2.20 3.05
C MET A 47 4.19 -3.00 4.28
N ARG A 48 3.46 -2.86 5.39
CA ARG A 48 3.67 -3.68 6.58
C ARG A 48 3.33 -5.15 6.32
N SER A 49 2.21 -5.42 5.66
CA SER A 49 1.83 -6.79 5.27
C SER A 49 2.91 -7.43 4.41
N LEU A 50 3.32 -6.74 3.34
CA LEU A 50 4.35 -7.25 2.43
C LEU A 50 5.67 -7.56 3.15
N ARG A 51 6.10 -6.69 4.08
CA ARG A 51 7.31 -6.94 4.87
C ARG A 51 7.17 -8.17 5.76
N ASN A 52 6.01 -8.35 6.39
CA ASN A 52 5.75 -9.53 7.22
C ASN A 52 5.73 -10.80 6.37
N ASP A 53 5.11 -10.76 5.19
CA ASP A 53 5.03 -11.91 4.28
C ASP A 53 6.44 -12.32 3.78
N ILE A 54 7.29 -11.34 3.45
CA ILE A 54 8.70 -11.60 3.09
C ILE A 54 9.46 -12.21 4.27
N GLN A 55 9.32 -11.64 5.48
CA GLN A 55 9.99 -12.16 6.67
C GLN A 55 9.55 -13.59 7.02
N ALA A 56 8.27 -13.90 6.84
CA ALA A 56 7.74 -15.25 7.04
C ALA A 56 8.35 -16.23 6.02
N ALA A 57 8.37 -15.85 4.73
CA ALA A 57 8.97 -16.67 3.68
C ALA A 57 10.48 -16.89 3.89
N ASP A 58 11.22 -15.86 4.30
CA ASP A 58 12.65 -15.98 4.61
C ASP A 58 12.88 -16.98 5.76
N ALA A 59 12.06 -16.92 6.82
CA ALA A 59 12.14 -17.86 7.93
C ALA A 59 11.81 -19.32 7.51
N GLU A 60 10.85 -19.52 6.62
CA GLU A 60 10.54 -20.84 6.05
C GLU A 60 11.70 -21.40 5.23
N ILE A 61 12.35 -20.55 4.43
CA ILE A 61 13.54 -20.93 3.64
C ILE A 61 14.69 -21.32 4.58
N GLU A 62 14.97 -20.52 5.61
CA GLU A 62 16.00 -20.81 6.62
C GLU A 62 15.71 -22.10 7.39
N ALA A 63 14.44 -22.39 7.68
CA ALA A 63 14.01 -23.64 8.30
C ALA A 63 14.06 -24.85 7.35
N GLY A 64 14.42 -24.65 6.07
CA GLY A 64 14.49 -25.72 5.07
C GLY A 64 13.14 -26.18 4.54
N LEU A 65 12.07 -25.39 4.75
CA LEU A 65 10.72 -25.67 4.25
C LEU A 65 10.53 -25.24 2.79
N GLY A 66 11.46 -24.43 2.25
CA GLY A 66 11.41 -23.96 0.86
C GLY A 66 11.71 -25.07 -0.16
N LYS A 67 10.99 -25.05 -1.30
CA LYS A 67 11.22 -25.95 -2.44
C LYS A 67 12.08 -25.26 -3.50
N ARG A 68 13.22 -25.85 -3.83
CA ARG A 68 14.12 -25.35 -4.88
C ARG A 68 13.84 -26.04 -6.20
N TYR A 69 13.67 -25.26 -7.26
CA TYR A 69 13.57 -25.74 -8.63
C TYR A 69 14.82 -25.33 -9.41
N ILE A 70 15.30 -26.20 -10.30
CA ILE A 70 16.50 -25.97 -11.10
C ILE A 70 16.17 -25.04 -12.28
N ASN A 71 14.95 -25.14 -12.81
CA ASN A 71 14.46 -24.33 -13.92
C ASN A 71 12.94 -24.09 -13.81
N GLY A 72 12.43 -23.19 -14.65
CA GLY A 72 11.00 -22.85 -14.66
C GLY A 72 10.09 -23.99 -15.16
N THR A 73 10.60 -24.94 -15.94
CA THR A 73 9.84 -26.10 -16.41
C THR A 73 9.55 -27.07 -15.26
N ASP A 74 10.51 -27.29 -14.36
CA ASP A 74 10.33 -28.13 -13.18
C ASP A 74 9.27 -27.52 -12.25
N LEU A 75 9.32 -26.19 -12.03
CA LEU A 75 8.30 -25.46 -11.26
C LEU A 75 6.91 -25.59 -11.91
N PHE A 76 6.84 -25.35 -13.22
CA PHE A 76 5.58 -25.41 -13.96
C PHE A 76 4.94 -26.81 -13.89
N ASN A 77 5.73 -27.86 -14.12
CA ASN A 77 5.25 -29.23 -14.05
C ASN A 77 4.75 -29.58 -12.65
N ASP A 78 5.44 -29.14 -11.61
CA ASP A 78 5.05 -29.37 -10.23
C ASP A 78 3.70 -28.70 -9.91
N VAL A 79 3.55 -27.41 -10.23
CA VAL A 79 2.31 -26.65 -10.02
C VAL A 79 1.13 -27.24 -10.81
N MET A 80 1.37 -27.70 -12.03
CA MET A 80 0.33 -28.28 -12.90
C MET A 80 -0.09 -29.70 -12.50
N ASN A 81 0.78 -30.44 -11.80
CA ASN A 81 0.50 -31.80 -11.34
C ASN A 81 -0.03 -31.85 -9.89
N GLU A 82 -0.09 -30.73 -9.18
CA GLU A 82 -0.66 -30.61 -7.83
C GLU A 82 -2.21 -30.51 -7.82
N GLY A 83 -2.89 -30.64 -8.97
CA GLY A 83 -4.36 -30.68 -9.11
C GLY A 83 -4.90 -32.05 -9.50
#